data_AF-A0A9D6I703-F1
#
_entry.id   AF-A0A9D6I703-F1
#
_cell.length_a   1.000
_cell.length_b   1.000
_cell.length_c   1.000
_cell.angle_alpha   90.00
_cell.angle_beta   90.00
_cell.angle_gamma   90.00
#
_symmetry.space_group_name_H-M   'P 1'
#
loop_
_entity.id
_entity.type
_entity.pdbx_description
1 polymer ?
#
loop_
_entity_poly.entity_id
_entity_poly.type
_entity_poly.pdbx_seq_one_letter_code
_entity_poly.pdbx_strand_id
1 'polypeptide(L)' 'LWEVAAELSRRLTRIFLRDRDGRRPVYGGTEKFQRDPHWRDLVLFYEYFHGDNGAGIGAGHQTGWTGLAAKLIQQSGC' A
#
# COMPACT_ATOMS: atom_id res chain seq x y z
N LEU A 1 14.64 -19.11 5.51
CA LEU A 1 13.61 -18.39 6.32
C LEU A 1 13.63 -16.88 6.08
N TRP A 2 14.81 -16.25 6.05
CA TRP A 2 14.94 -14.80 5.88
C TRP A 2 14.49 -14.28 4.50
N GLU A 3 14.78 -15.02 3.43
CA GLU A 3 14.36 -14.66 2.07
C GLU A 3 12.84 -14.61 1.91
N VAL A 4 12.12 -15.54 2.55
CA VAL A 4 10.65 -15.58 2.52
C VAL A 4 10.07 -14.38 3.27
N ALA A 5 10.62 -14.07 4.45
CA ALA A 5 10.20 -12.90 5.23
C ALA A 5 10.47 -11.58 4.48
N ALA A 6 11.60 -11.48 3.78
CA ALA A 6 11.97 -10.32 2.96
C ALA A 6 11.05 -10.18 1.74
N GLU A 7 10.74 -11.27 1.05
CA GLU A 7 9.79 -11.28 -0.07
C GLU A 7 8.39 -10.84 0.37
N LEU A 8 7.89 -11.36 1.48
CA LEU A 8 6.60 -10.95 2.04
C LEU A 8 6.59 -9.48 2.43
N SER A 9 7.65 -8.99 3.07
CA SER A 9 7.79 -7.56 3.43
C SER A 9 7.78 -6.66 2.20
N ARG A 10 8.46 -7.09 1.13
CA ARG A 10 8.49 -6.35 -0.15
C ARG A 10 7.12 -6.33 -0.82
N ARG A 11 6.39 -7.44 -0.83
CA ARG A 11 5.03 -7.54 -1.38
C ARG A 11 4.05 -6.63 -0.62
N LEU A 12 4.09 -6.67 0.70
CA LEU A 12 3.25 -5.82 1.55
C LEU A 12 3.56 -4.33 1.33
N THR A 13 4.84 -3.98 1.24
CA THR A 13 5.27 -2.60 0.97
C THR A 13 4.80 -2.11 -0.39
N ARG A 14 4.87 -2.96 -1.43
CA ARG A 14 4.50 -2.62 -2.81
C ARG A 14 3.05 -2.20 -2.96
N ILE A 15 2.15 -2.61 -2.05
CA ILE A 15 0.74 -2.19 -2.04
C ILE A 15 0.60 -0.66 -1.94
N PHE A 16 1.54 -0.03 -1.23
CA PHE A 16 1.55 1.41 -0.99
C PHE A 16 2.41 2.17 -2.00
N LEU A 17 3.24 1.51 -2.82
CA LEU A 17 4.12 2.18 -3.77
C LEU A 17 3.43 2.35 -5.13
N ARG A 18 3.91 3.32 -5.92
CA ARG A 18 3.50 3.43 -7.32
C ARG A 18 4.17 2.33 -8.14
N ASP A 19 3.41 1.72 -9.03
CA ASP A 19 3.95 0.83 -10.06
C ASP A 19 4.49 1.63 -11.26
N ARG A 20 4.88 0.91 -12.31
CA ARG A 20 5.39 1.48 -13.57
C ARG A 20 4.37 2.38 -14.28
N ASP A 21 3.08 2.18 -14.02
CA ASP A 21 1.97 2.91 -14.62
C ASP A 21 1.54 4.08 -13.71
N GLY A 22 2.29 4.34 -12.63
CA GLY A 22 2.07 5.41 -11.67
C GLY A 22 0.94 5.13 -10.67
N ARG A 23 0.41 3.91 -10.63
CA ARG A 23 -0.76 3.53 -9.83
C ARG A 23 -0.33 2.86 -8.53
N ARG A 24 -1.07 3.09 -7.45
CA ARG A 24 -0.89 2.39 -6.18
C ARG A 24 -1.94 1.29 -6.03
N PRO A 25 -1.55 0.02 -5.79
CA PRO A 25 -2.50 -1.07 -5.57
C PRO A 25 -3.52 -0.78 -4.46
N VAL A 26 -3.12 -0.08 -3.39
CA VAL A 26 -4.01 0.28 -2.26
C VAL A 26 -5.28 1.02 -2.67
N TYR A 27 -5.25 1.79 -3.75
CA TYR A 27 -6.44 2.52 -4.23
C TYR A 27 -7.30 1.70 -5.21
N GLY A 28 -6.84 0.52 -5.62
CA GLY A 28 -7.52 -0.34 -6.59
C GLY A 28 -7.93 0.41 -7.86
N GLY A 29 -9.22 0.29 -8.20
CA GLY A 29 -9.84 0.96 -9.36
C GLY A 29 -10.26 2.41 -9.12
N THR A 30 -9.98 3.01 -7.97
CA THR A 30 -10.49 4.35 -7.63
C THR A 30 -9.65 5.44 -8.30
N GLU A 31 -10.01 5.83 -9.53
CA GLU A 31 -9.23 6.77 -10.36
C GLU A 31 -8.93 8.11 -9.69
N LYS A 32 -9.84 8.62 -8.84
CA LYS A 32 -9.63 9.87 -8.10
C LYS A 32 -8.35 9.82 -7.26
N PHE A 33 -8.12 8.74 -6.51
CA PHE A 33 -6.92 8.59 -5.70
C PHE A 33 -5.70 8.15 -6.52
N GLN A 34 -5.88 7.70 -7.76
CA GLN A 34 -4.75 7.33 -8.62
C GLN A 34 -4.18 8.54 -9.37
N ARG A 35 -5.04 9.42 -9.87
CA ARG A 35 -4.65 10.44 -10.87
C ARG A 35 -4.82 11.88 -10.41
N ASP A 36 -5.77 12.16 -9.51
CA ASP A 36 -6.07 13.54 -9.12
C ASP A 36 -4.85 14.16 -8.42
N PRO A 37 -4.29 15.27 -8.93
CA PRO A 37 -3.10 15.91 -8.35
C PRO A 37 -3.24 16.29 -6.87
N HIS A 38 -4.47 16.53 -6.39
CA HIS A 38 -4.73 16.90 -5.00
C HIS A 38 -4.87 15.69 -4.07
N TRP A 39 -5.23 14.52 -4.60
CA TRP A 39 -5.57 13.35 -3.79
C TRP A 39 -4.60 12.18 -3.95
N ARG A 40 -3.85 12.12 -5.05
CA ARG A 40 -2.96 10.99 -5.39
C ARG A 40 -1.77 10.77 -4.46
N ASP A 41 -1.45 11.77 -3.65
CA ASP A 41 -0.35 11.75 -2.69
C ASP A 41 -0.86 11.61 -1.24
N LEU A 42 -2.19 11.61 -1.03
CA LEU A 42 -2.82 11.35 0.27
C LEU A 42 -2.99 9.83 0.46
N VAL A 43 -1.93 9.17 0.94
CA VAL A 43 -1.92 7.72 1.18
C VAL A 43 -2.86 7.35 2.32
N LEU A 44 -3.92 6.62 1.97
CA LEU A 44 -4.92 6.14 2.92
C LEU A 44 -4.55 4.76 3.46
N PHE A 45 -4.94 4.51 4.70
CA PHE A 45 -4.77 3.22 5.36
C PHE A 45 -6.14 2.56 5.56
N TYR A 46 -6.29 1.38 4.98
CA TYR A 46 -7.52 0.61 4.98
C TYR A 46 -7.45 -0.52 6.02
N GLU A 47 -8.62 -0.97 6.45
CA GLU A 47 -8.77 -2.06 7.43
C GLU A 47 -8.31 -3.41 6.85
N TYR A 48 -8.69 -3.72 5.62
CA TYR A 48 -8.31 -4.95 4.92
C TYR A 48 -7.67 -4.66 3.57
N PHE A 49 -6.84 -5.60 3.09
CA PHE A 49 -6.28 -5.57 1.74
C PHE A 49 -6.67 -6.85 1.02
N HIS A 50 -7.10 -6.71 -0.23
CA HIS A 50 -7.41 -7.84 -1.08
C HIS A 50 -6.13 -8.63 -1.38
N GLY A 51 -6.13 -9.95 -1.10
CA GLY A 51 -4.94 -10.79 -1.24
C GLY A 51 -4.36 -10.87 -2.66
N ASP A 52 -5.23 -10.85 -3.68
CA ASP A 52 -4.78 -10.98 -5.07
C ASP A 52 -4.25 -9.69 -5.70
N ASN A 53 -4.77 -8.52 -5.31
CA ASN A 53 -4.49 -7.26 -6.00
C ASN A 53 -4.10 -6.10 -5.08
N GLY A 54 -4.09 -6.29 -3.76
CA GLY A 54 -3.67 -5.30 -2.78
C GLY A 54 -4.64 -4.12 -2.59
N ALA A 55 -5.86 -4.17 -3.14
CA ALA A 55 -6.83 -3.10 -2.97
C ALA A 55 -7.26 -2.97 -1.50
N GLY A 56 -7.28 -1.74 -0.99
CA GLY A 56 -7.80 -1.42 0.33
C GLY A 56 -9.32 -1.57 0.39
N ILE A 57 -9.84 -2.27 1.39
CA ILE A 57 -11.26 -2.54 1.61
C ILE A 57 -11.62 -2.15 3.05
N GLY A 58 -12.80 -1.54 3.22
CA GLY A 58 -13.30 -1.10 4.53
C GLY A 58 -12.99 0.36 4.83
N ALA A 59 -12.95 0.74 6.11
CA ALA A 59 -12.75 2.13 6.52
C ALA A 59 -11.34 2.63 6.15
N GLY A 60 -11.25 3.72 5.36
CA GLY A 60 -9.99 4.30 4.87
C GLY A 60 -9.23 5.21 5.85
N HIS A 61 -9.63 5.23 7.12
CA HIS A 61 -9.07 6.09 8.18
C HIS A 61 -8.63 5.28 9.41
N GLN A 62 -8.19 4.03 9.23
CA GLN A 62 -7.56 3.26 10.31
C GLN A 62 -6.04 3.36 10.19
N THR A 63 -5.46 4.38 10.84
CA THR A 63 -4.03 4.45 11.17
C THR A 63 -3.71 3.58 12.40
N GLY A 64 -4.13 2.30 12.35
CA GLY A 64 -3.83 1.28 13.34
C GLY A 64 -2.58 0.48 12.95
N TRP A 65 -2.66 -0.85 12.94
CA TRP A 65 -1.54 -1.76 12.57
C TRP A 65 -0.92 -1.45 11.19
N THR A 66 -1.65 -0.77 10.32
CA THR A 66 -1.29 -0.46 8.94
C THR A 66 -0.15 0.54 8.83
N GLY A 67 0.06 1.37 9.86
CA GLY A 67 1.23 2.24 9.97
C GLY A 67 2.56 1.46 10.06
N LEU A 68 2.50 0.16 10.42
CA LEU A 68 3.68 -0.70 10.46
C LEU A 68 4.28 -0.95 9.06
N ALA A 69 3.50 -0.71 7.99
CA ALA A 69 4.03 -0.68 6.62
C ALA A 69 5.12 0.38 6.44
N ALA A 70 5.03 1.53 7.12
CA ALA A 70 6.09 2.54 7.10
C ALA A 70 7.39 2.03 7.74
N LYS A 71 7.28 1.22 8.81
CA LYS A 71 8.43 0.55 9.42
C LYS A 71 9.04 -0.50 8.49
N LEU A 72 8.21 -1.23 7.73
CA LEU A 72 8.68 -2.18 6.72
C LEU A 72 9.39 -1.48 5.55
N ILE A 73 8.88 -0.33 5.09
CA ILE A 73 9.55 0.52 4.09
C ILE A 73 10.92 0.97 4.61
N GLN A 74 10.99 1.48 5.84
CA GLN A 74 12.24 1.92 6.46
C GLN A 74 13.26 0.77 6.60
N GLN A 75 12.81 -0.43 6.96
CA GLN A 75 13.67 -1.61 7.10
C GLN A 75 14.09 -2.20 5.74
N SER A 76 13.28 -1.99 4.69
CA SER A 76 13.54 -2.51 3.34
C SER A 76 14.39 -1.57 2.49
N GLY A 77 14.72 -0.37 2.98
CA GLY A 77 15.72 0.53 2.40
C GLY A 77 15.39 1.05 0.99
N CYS A 78 14.11 1.22 0.67
CA CYS A 78 13.68 1.83 -0.60
C CYS A 78 13.55 3.35 -0.48
#